data_AF-A0AAD5MB26-F1
#
_entry.id   AF-A0AAD5MB26-F1
#
_cell.length_a   1.000
_cell.length_b   1.000
_cell.length_c   1.000
_cell.angle_alpha   90.00
_cell.angle_beta   90.00
_cell.angle_gamma   90.00
#
_symmetry.space_group_name_H-M   'P 1'
#
loop_
_entity.id
_entity.type
_entity.pdbx_description
1 polymer ?
#
loop_
_entity_poly.entity_id
_entity_poly.type
_entity_poly.pdbx_seq_one_letter_code
_entity_poly.pdbx_strand_id
1 'polypeptide(L)'
;MCSIVLDPRSIVDALTCLNVDINVEDVVHPKADRIQLIYNAFCTQILGVPERSLSELPFDCNCNSETAEIHQRSIPLTLLFTTMRCFTTDFGDESCDFTMCDLLNPHPRRTRRLLSLLADFTNFNMACFFFFPPDSFLLLTTPSLVFHYPSDLYLLSHMLV
;
A
#
# COMPACT_ATOMS: atom_id res chain seq x y z
N MET A 1 -7.15 13.39 -0.94
CA MET A 1 -7.65 12.36 -1.88
C MET A 1 -7.59 11.05 -1.10
N CYS A 2 -8.58 10.19 -0.93
CA CYS A 2 -9.73 9.87 -1.75
C CYS A 2 -11.02 9.66 -0.91
N SER A 3 -12.11 10.35 -1.30
CA SER A 3 -13.48 10.16 -0.75
C SER A 3 -14.27 9.09 -1.54
N ILE A 4 -13.78 8.71 -2.74
CA ILE A 4 -14.52 7.86 -3.67
C ILE A 4 -14.24 6.39 -3.35
N VAL A 5 -15.30 5.66 -3.02
CA VAL A 5 -15.24 4.21 -2.85
C VAL A 5 -15.62 3.57 -4.19
N LEU A 6 -14.64 2.98 -4.86
CA LEU A 6 -14.81 2.33 -6.16
C LEU A 6 -15.71 1.09 -6.06
N ASP A 7 -16.34 0.68 -7.15
CA ASP A 7 -17.02 -0.60 -7.21
C ASP A 7 -16.01 -1.78 -7.22
N PRO A 8 -16.41 -2.97 -6.73
CA PRO A 8 -15.49 -4.09 -6.62
C PRO A 8 -14.79 -4.52 -7.91
N ARG A 9 -15.41 -4.32 -9.08
CA ARG A 9 -14.80 -4.71 -10.36
C ARG A 9 -13.70 -3.74 -10.73
N SER A 10 -13.97 -2.44 -10.62
CA SER A 10 -12.97 -1.40 -10.85
C SER A 10 -11.74 -1.55 -9.94
N ILE A 11 -11.93 -1.98 -8.69
CA ILE A 11 -10.83 -2.30 -7.77
C ILE A 11 -9.98 -3.46 -8.30
N VAL A 12 -10.62 -4.56 -8.70
CA VAL A 12 -9.93 -5.74 -9.23
C VAL A 12 -9.15 -5.39 -10.50
N ASP A 13 -9.78 -4.67 -11.43
CA ASP A 13 -9.17 -4.26 -12.69
C ASP A 13 -7.93 -3.38 -12.45
N ALA A 14 -8.04 -2.38 -11.56
CA ALA A 14 -6.93 -1.49 -11.22
C ALA A 14 -5.77 -2.21 -10.52
N LEU A 15 -6.06 -3.26 -9.75
CA LEU A 15 -5.05 -4.03 -9.01
C LEU A 15 -4.56 -5.28 -9.76
N THR A 16 -4.96 -5.49 -11.01
CA THR A 16 -4.54 -6.65 -11.82
C THR A 16 -3.03 -6.66 -12.10
N CYS A 17 -2.35 -5.52 -11.99
CA CYS A 17 -0.90 -5.46 -12.10
C CYS A 17 -0.17 -6.06 -10.89
N LEU A 18 -0.86 -6.23 -9.76
CA LEU A 18 -0.34 -7.05 -8.68
C LEU A 18 -0.38 -8.49 -9.18
N ASN A 19 0.74 -9.20 -9.16
CA ASN A 19 0.81 -10.62 -9.54
C ASN A 19 0.12 -11.53 -8.50
N VAL A 20 -1.13 -11.22 -8.20
CA VAL A 20 -2.02 -11.85 -7.23
C VAL A 20 -3.36 -12.00 -7.94
N ASP A 21 -3.93 -13.21 -7.89
CA ASP A 21 -5.25 -13.48 -8.47
C ASP A 21 -6.37 -12.86 -7.62
N ILE A 22 -6.51 -11.54 -7.66
CA ILE A 22 -7.54 -10.79 -6.93
C ILE A 22 -8.87 -10.96 -7.68
N ASN A 23 -9.94 -11.24 -6.94
CA ASN A 23 -11.28 -11.32 -7.51
C ASN A 23 -12.30 -10.50 -6.71
N VAL A 24 -13.51 -10.38 -7.23
CA VAL A 24 -14.59 -9.59 -6.62
C VAL A 24 -14.97 -10.13 -5.22
N GLU A 25 -14.85 -11.44 -5.00
CA GLU A 25 -15.17 -12.06 -3.71
C GLU A 25 -14.18 -11.63 -2.62
N ASP A 26 -12.91 -11.41 -2.96
CA ASP A 26 -11.92 -10.88 -2.01
C ASP A 26 -12.29 -9.47 -1.50
N VAL A 27 -13.04 -8.70 -2.30
CA VAL A 27 -13.50 -7.35 -1.94
C VAL A 27 -14.82 -7.39 -1.15
N VAL A 28 -15.76 -8.25 -1.57
CA VAL A 28 -17.11 -8.32 -0.98
C VAL A 28 -17.11 -9.15 0.31
N HIS A 29 -16.33 -10.23 0.36
CA HIS A 29 -16.20 -11.15 1.50
C HIS A 29 -14.72 -11.35 1.85
N PRO A 30 -14.05 -10.29 2.36
CA PRO A 30 -12.62 -10.31 2.59
C PRO A 30 -12.24 -11.35 3.64
N LYS A 31 -11.20 -12.15 3.32
CA LYS A 31 -10.57 -13.08 4.25
C LYS A 31 -9.21 -12.54 4.65
N ALA A 32 -8.84 -12.69 5.93
CA ALA A 32 -7.59 -12.16 6.48
C ALA A 32 -6.37 -12.54 5.62
N ASP A 33 -6.19 -13.83 5.34
CA ASP A 33 -5.05 -14.33 4.55
C ASP A 33 -4.99 -13.72 3.15
N ARG A 34 -6.15 -13.50 2.53
CA ARG A 34 -6.26 -12.90 1.18
C ARG A 34 -5.89 -11.43 1.21
N ILE A 35 -6.43 -10.67 2.17
CA ILE A 35 -6.16 -9.24 2.29
C ILE A 35 -4.70 -8.96 2.65
N GLN A 36 -4.12 -9.78 3.54
CA GLN A 36 -2.69 -9.69 3.89
C GLN A 36 -1.81 -9.89 2.66
N LEU A 37 -2.14 -10.88 1.81
CA LEU A 37 -1.40 -11.16 0.58
C LEU A 37 -1.51 -9.99 -0.43
N ILE A 38 -2.71 -9.42 -0.59
CA ILE A 38 -2.92 -8.25 -1.47
C ILE A 38 -2.10 -7.04 -0.99
N TYR A 39 -2.15 -6.73 0.31
CA TYR A 39 -1.37 -5.61 0.85
C TYR A 39 0.14 -5.84 0.76
N ASN A 40 0.61 -7.07 1.01
CA ASN A 40 2.02 -7.40 0.84
C ASN A 40 2.47 -7.21 -0.63
N ALA A 41 1.70 -7.70 -1.60
CA ALA A 41 1.98 -7.52 -3.01
C ALA A 41 1.97 -6.04 -3.41
N PHE A 42 1.04 -5.25 -2.87
CA PHE A 42 1.01 -3.80 -3.08
C PHE A 42 2.28 -3.12 -2.55
N CYS A 43 2.69 -3.41 -1.31
CA CYS A 43 3.91 -2.85 -0.73
C CYS A 43 5.16 -3.20 -1.55
N THR A 44 5.28 -4.46 -2.00
CA THR A 44 6.47 -4.92 -2.70
C THR A 44 6.51 -4.47 -4.16
N GLN A 45 5.39 -4.50 -4.87
CA GLN A 45 5.34 -4.28 -6.32
C GLN A 45 5.04 -2.83 -6.70
N ILE A 46 4.24 -2.12 -5.90
CA ILE A 46 3.82 -0.74 -6.20
C ILE A 46 4.65 0.26 -5.39
N LEU A 47 4.82 0.03 -4.08
CA LEU A 47 5.64 0.91 -3.24
C LEU A 47 7.14 0.60 -3.33
N GLY A 48 7.53 -0.51 -3.96
CA GLY A 48 8.93 -0.92 -4.10
C GLY A 48 9.61 -1.28 -2.77
N VAL A 49 8.84 -1.64 -1.74
CA VAL A 49 9.38 -2.06 -0.45
C VAL A 49 10.08 -3.41 -0.62
N PRO A 50 11.37 -3.55 -0.24
CA PRO A 50 12.05 -4.83 -0.33
C PRO A 50 11.35 -5.90 0.50
N GLU A 51 11.20 -7.11 -0.03
CA GLU A 51 10.52 -8.22 0.65
C GLU A 51 11.10 -8.48 2.05
N ARG A 52 12.43 -8.40 2.18
CA ARG A 52 13.13 -8.54 3.47
C ARG A 52 12.66 -7.54 4.52
N SER A 53 12.33 -6.30 4.12
CA SER A 53 11.83 -5.27 5.03
C SER A 53 10.43 -5.56 5.56
N LEU A 54 9.72 -6.52 4.96
CA LEU A 54 8.42 -7.00 5.43
C LEU A 54 8.53 -8.33 6.20
N SER A 55 9.69 -8.98 6.23
CA SER A 55 9.90 -10.27 6.92
C SER A 55 10.89 -10.21 8.07
N GLU A 56 11.82 -9.25 8.05
CA GLU A 56 12.93 -9.12 9.00
C GLU A 56 12.90 -7.76 9.70
N LEU A 57 13.19 -7.75 11.00
CA LEU A 57 13.30 -6.52 11.76
C LEU A 57 14.59 -5.77 11.37
N PRO A 58 14.58 -4.43 11.32
CA PRO A 58 15.76 -3.63 10.98
C PRO A 58 16.79 -3.54 12.13
N PHE A 59 16.61 -4.34 13.17
CA PHE A 59 17.47 -4.39 14.35
C PHE A 59 17.56 -5.83 14.87
N ASP A 60 18.66 -6.14 15.54
CA ASP A 60 18.85 -7.42 16.21
C ASP A 60 17.92 -7.50 17.42
N CYS A 61 16.77 -8.13 17.23
CA CYS A 61 15.89 -8.49 18.32
C CYS A 61 16.40 -9.81 18.91
N ASN A 62 16.94 -9.79 20.13
CA ASN A 62 17.31 -10.99 20.87
C ASN A 62 16.05 -11.76 21.29
N CYS A 63 15.36 -12.36 20.33
CA CYS A 63 14.38 -13.39 20.59
C CYS A 63 15.15 -14.60 21.14
N ASN A 64 14.93 -14.94 22.40
CA ASN A 64 15.38 -16.21 22.96
C ASN A 64 14.92 -17.35 22.04
N SER A 65 15.78 -18.35 21.82
CA SER A 65 15.49 -19.46 20.90
C SER A 65 14.21 -20.22 21.26
N GLU A 66 13.78 -20.13 22.52
CA GLU A 66 12.53 -20.70 23.04
C GLU A 66 11.26 -19.93 22.59
N THR A 67 11.35 -18.65 22.21
CA THR A 67 10.20 -17.84 21.75
C THR A 67 10.26 -17.47 20.26
N ALA A 68 11.37 -17.77 19.57
CA ALA A 68 11.56 -17.43 18.16
C ALA A 68 10.41 -17.93 17.28
N GLU A 69 9.88 -19.12 17.55
CA GLU A 69 8.73 -19.70 16.83
C GLU A 69 7.43 -18.91 17.03
N ILE A 70 7.23 -18.33 18.22
CA ILE A 70 6.04 -17.54 18.56
C ILE A 70 6.00 -16.27 17.69
N HIS A 71 7.17 -15.74 17.32
CA HIS A 71 7.29 -14.48 16.59
C HIS A 71 7.30 -14.61 15.07
N GLN A 72 7.42 -15.83 14.54
CA GLN A 72 7.54 -16.07 13.08
C GLN A 72 6.37 -15.50 12.28
N ARG A 73 5.15 -15.49 12.84
CA ARG A 73 3.97 -14.91 12.17
C ARG A 73 3.69 -13.47 12.56
N SER A 74 4.03 -13.07 13.79
CA SER A 74 3.75 -11.71 14.26
C SER A 74 4.66 -10.68 13.62
N ILE A 75 5.94 -11.00 13.42
CA ILE A 75 6.91 -10.04 12.87
C ILE A 75 6.48 -9.56 11.46
N PRO A 76 6.23 -10.45 10.48
CA PRO A 76 5.85 -9.99 9.15
C PRO A 76 4.53 -9.21 9.13
N LEU A 77 3.58 -9.61 9.97
CA LEU A 77 2.29 -8.94 10.07
C LEU A 77 2.41 -7.54 10.69
N THR A 78 3.25 -7.38 11.71
CA THR A 78 3.54 -6.07 12.32
C THR A 78 4.27 -5.14 11.36
N LEU A 79 5.20 -5.67 10.56
CA LEU A 79 5.90 -4.90 9.54
C LEU A 79 4.93 -4.45 8.45
N LEU A 80 4.12 -5.36 7.92
CA LEU A 80 3.07 -5.04 6.95
C LEU A 80 2.08 -3.99 7.50
N PHE A 81 1.64 -4.15 8.76
CA PHE A 81 0.80 -3.16 9.43
C PHE A 81 1.43 -1.78 9.46
N THR A 82 2.70 -1.70 9.85
CA THR A 82 3.41 -0.43 9.98
C THR A 82 3.56 0.24 8.62
N THR A 83 3.98 -0.50 7.59
CA THR A 83 4.11 0.01 6.21
C THR A 83 2.78 0.52 5.67
N MET A 84 1.71 -0.27 5.78
CA MET A 84 0.38 0.12 5.32
C MET A 84 -0.16 1.32 6.08
N ARG A 85 0.10 1.40 7.40
CA ARG A 85 -0.32 2.55 8.21
C ARG A 85 0.37 3.83 7.77
N CYS A 86 1.68 3.80 7.50
CA CYS A 86 2.39 4.95 6.91
C CYS A 86 1.75 5.36 5.58
N PHE A 87 1.55 4.41 4.66
CA PHE A 87 0.91 4.67 3.37
C PHE A 87 -0.47 5.33 3.52
N THR A 88 -1.36 4.77 4.35
CA THR A 88 -2.70 5.35 4.55
C THR A 88 -2.68 6.71 5.25
N THR A 89 -1.64 7.00 6.03
CA THR A 89 -1.47 8.32 6.67
C THR A 89 -1.05 9.38 5.66
N ASP A 90 -0.19 9.00 4.70
CA ASP A 90 0.35 9.92 3.69
C ASP A 90 -0.64 10.16 2.53
N PHE A 91 -1.37 9.12 2.13
CA PHE A 91 -2.23 9.15 0.93
C PHE A 91 -3.72 8.98 1.20
N GLY A 92 -4.12 8.57 2.40
CA GLY A 92 -5.52 8.41 2.76
C GLY A 92 -6.18 9.69 3.26
N ASP A 93 -7.49 9.64 3.42
CA ASP A 93 -8.24 10.66 4.19
C ASP A 93 -8.40 10.23 5.66
N GLU A 94 -8.98 11.10 6.50
CA GLU A 94 -9.24 10.80 7.92
C GLU A 94 -10.11 9.55 8.12
N SER A 95 -10.82 9.10 7.08
CA SER A 95 -11.71 7.93 7.12
C SER A 95 -11.02 6.62 6.71
N CYS A 96 -9.73 6.68 6.38
CA CYS A 96 -8.86 5.57 6.00
C CYS A 96 -7.86 5.21 7.12
N ASP A 97 -8.29 5.34 8.38
CA ASP A 97 -7.48 4.98 9.54
C ASP A 97 -7.11 3.49 9.52
N PHE A 98 -5.86 3.14 9.18
CA PHE A 98 -5.46 1.73 9.09
C PHE A 98 -5.20 1.14 10.49
N THR A 99 -5.91 0.07 10.82
CA THR A 99 -5.83 -0.62 12.11
C THR A 99 -5.42 -2.08 11.93
N MET A 100 -4.96 -2.72 13.02
CA MET A 100 -4.61 -4.15 12.97
C MET A 100 -5.84 -5.03 12.64
N CYS A 101 -7.05 -4.58 12.98
CA CYS A 101 -8.29 -5.27 12.61
C CYS A 101 -8.46 -5.37 11.09
N ASP A 102 -7.97 -4.41 10.32
CA ASP A 102 -8.07 -4.43 8.86
C ASP A 102 -7.20 -5.55 8.24
N LEU A 103 -6.23 -6.10 8.99
CA LEU A 103 -5.43 -7.26 8.61
C LEU A 103 -5.96 -8.59 9.18
N LEU A 104 -6.37 -8.57 10.45
CA LEU A 104 -6.74 -9.78 11.19
C LEU A 104 -8.20 -10.18 11.01
N ASN A 105 -9.10 -9.20 10.88
CA ASN A 105 -10.53 -9.39 10.77
C ASN A 105 -11.12 -8.35 9.82
N PRO A 106 -10.78 -8.42 8.53
CA PRO A 106 -11.14 -7.39 7.56
C PRO A 106 -12.67 -7.26 7.43
N HIS A 107 -13.18 -6.03 7.53
CA HIS A 107 -14.60 -5.76 7.39
C HIS A 107 -14.92 -5.29 5.96
N PRO A 108 -15.90 -5.88 5.25
CA PRO A 108 -16.18 -5.61 3.83
C PRO A 108 -16.18 -4.13 3.44
N ARG A 109 -16.91 -3.31 4.22
CA ARG A 109 -17.02 -1.86 3.97
C ARG A 109 -15.69 -1.12 4.10
N ARG A 110 -14.85 -1.50 5.08
CA ARG A 110 -13.54 -0.86 5.33
C ARG A 110 -12.51 -1.36 4.32
N THR A 111 -12.45 -2.66 4.10
CA THR A 111 -11.59 -3.28 3.09
C THR A 111 -11.82 -2.68 1.72
N ARG A 112 -13.08 -2.54 1.28
CA ARG A 112 -13.38 -1.92 -0.01
C ARG A 112 -12.86 -0.49 -0.12
N ARG A 113 -12.96 0.31 0.94
CA ARG A 113 -12.43 1.69 0.96
C ARG A 113 -10.90 1.69 0.88
N LEU A 114 -10.23 0.87 1.67
CA LEU A 114 -8.77 0.75 1.65
C LEU A 114 -8.26 0.25 0.30
N LEU A 115 -8.92 -0.74 -0.30
CA LEU A 115 -8.58 -1.24 -1.63
C LEU A 115 -8.89 -0.21 -2.73
N SER A 116 -9.90 0.66 -2.54
CA SER A 116 -10.13 1.80 -3.45
C SER A 116 -8.96 2.77 -3.42
N LEU A 117 -8.44 3.10 -2.23
CA LEU A 117 -7.25 3.94 -2.09
C LEU A 117 -6.03 3.32 -2.78
N LEU A 118 -5.82 2.01 -2.63
CA LEU A 118 -4.75 1.29 -3.30
C LEU A 118 -4.90 1.35 -4.83
N ALA A 119 -6.11 1.10 -5.33
CA ALA A 119 -6.42 1.15 -6.76
C ALA A 119 -6.17 2.55 -7.36
N ASP A 120 -6.60 3.60 -6.67
CA ASP A 120 -6.37 4.98 -7.10
C ASP A 120 -4.88 5.32 -7.13
N PHE A 121 -4.13 4.92 -6.09
CA PHE A 121 -2.69 5.13 -6.05
C PHE A 121 -1.97 4.34 -7.15
N THR A 122 -2.35 3.09 -7.39
CA THR A 122 -1.79 2.27 -8.48
C THR A 122 -2.02 2.91 -9.83
N ASN A 123 -3.23 3.38 -10.12
CA ASN A 123 -3.54 4.07 -11.37
C ASN A 123 -2.71 5.35 -11.53
N PHE A 124 -2.57 6.13 -10.46
CA PHE A 124 -1.71 7.31 -10.45
C PHE A 124 -0.24 6.95 -10.71
N ASN A 125 0.30 5.95 -10.01
CA ASN A 125 1.68 5.50 -10.18
C ASN A 125 1.96 5.02 -11.61
N MET A 126 1.04 4.27 -12.21
CA MET A 126 1.15 3.81 -13.59
C MET A 126 1.11 4.96 -14.60
N ALA A 127 0.22 5.95 -14.38
CA ALA A 127 0.19 7.15 -15.21
C ALA A 127 1.50 7.93 -15.11
N CYS A 128 2.05 8.12 -13.91
CA CYS A 128 3.33 8.79 -13.71
C CYS A 128 4.49 8.06 -14.38
N PHE A 129 4.53 6.73 -14.35
CA PHE A 129 5.57 5.94 -15.01
C PHE A 129 5.57 6.13 -16.53
N PHE A 130 4.39 6.33 -17.13
CA PHE A 130 4.29 6.62 -18.57
C PHE A 130 4.87 8.00 -18.93
N PHE A 131 4.66 9.01 -18.08
CA PHE A 131 5.14 10.38 -18.32
C PHE A 131 6.61 10.58 -17.93
N PHE A 132 7.10 9.88 -16.91
CA PHE A 132 8.46 9.99 -16.40
C PHE A 132 9.14 8.62 -16.45
N PRO A 133 9.86 8.32 -17.54
CA PRO A 133 10.59 7.06 -17.65
C PRO A 133 11.63 6.93 -16.53
N PRO A 134 11.98 5.70 -16.12
CA PRO A 134 12.72 5.40 -14.88
C PRO A 134 14.08 6.11 -14.75
N ASP A 135 14.69 6.54 -15.85
CA ASP A 135 15.93 7.33 -15.83
C ASP A 135 15.75 8.74 -15.23
N SER A 136 14.51 9.21 -15.06
CA SER A 136 14.16 10.52 -14.48
C SER A 136 13.76 10.43 -12.99
N PHE A 137 13.55 9.23 -12.45
CA PHE A 137 12.89 9.01 -11.15
C PHE A 137 13.84 8.98 -9.93
N LEU A 138 15.16 9.02 -10.14
CA LEU A 138 16.17 9.05 -9.07
C LEU A 138 16.07 10.26 -8.13
N LEU A 139 15.23 11.25 -8.44
CA LEU A 139 15.05 12.46 -7.65
C LEU A 139 13.86 12.42 -6.66
N LEU A 140 12.95 11.45 -6.74
CA LEU A 140 11.69 11.50 -5.98
C LEU A 140 11.58 10.51 -4.81
N THR A 141 12.48 9.52 -4.70
CA THR A 141 12.34 8.43 -3.72
C THR A 141 13.47 8.33 -2.70
N THR A 142 14.37 9.33 -2.61
CA THR A 142 15.36 9.36 -1.52
C THR A 142 14.78 10.03 -0.27
N PRO A 143 14.79 9.37 0.91
CA PRO A 143 14.16 9.86 2.12
C PRO A 143 14.94 10.99 2.84
N SER A 144 15.87 11.66 2.15
CA SER A 144 16.77 12.66 2.75
C SER A 144 16.56 14.10 2.25
N LEU A 145 15.59 14.35 1.38
CA LEU A 145 15.27 15.71 0.94
C LEU A 145 13.96 16.19 1.57
N VAL A 146 14.13 16.93 2.67
CA VAL A 146 13.20 17.92 3.17
C VAL A 146 12.54 18.65 2.00
N PHE A 147 11.21 18.64 2.00
CA PHE A 147 10.34 19.41 1.10
C PHE A 147 10.94 20.78 0.74
N HIS A 148 11.45 20.88 -0.47
CA HIS A 148 11.41 22.12 -1.23
C HIS A 148 10.66 21.82 -2.51
N TYR A 149 9.33 22.00 -2.45
CA TYR A 149 8.46 22.02 -3.62
C TYR A 149 9.05 22.98 -4.66
N PRO A 150 9.37 22.55 -5.89
CA PRO A 150 9.45 23.47 -7.00
C PRO A 150 8.03 23.75 -7.49
N SER A 151 7.81 25.00 -7.84
CA SER A 151 6.55 25.64 -8.24
C SER A 151 5.89 25.08 -9.51
N ASP A 152 6.30 23.90 -9.98
CA ASP A 152 5.90 23.34 -11.28
C ASP A 152 4.68 22.42 -11.22
N LEU A 153 4.25 22.00 -10.03
CA LEU A 153 2.98 21.26 -9.86
C LEU A 153 1.74 22.15 -10.01
N TYR A 154 1.88 23.48 -9.94
CA TYR A 154 0.80 24.41 -10.26
C TYR A 154 0.46 24.38 -11.76
N LEU A 155 1.41 24.08 -12.64
CA LEU A 155 1.19 24.01 -14.09
C LEU A 155 0.35 22.79 -14.51
N LEU A 156 0.48 21.65 -13.83
CA LEU A 156 -0.31 20.46 -14.13
C LEU A 156 -1.79 20.61 -13.73
N SER A 157 -2.09 21.39 -12.69
CA SER A 157 -3.48 21.71 -12.30
C SER A 157 -4.20 22.62 -13.30
N HIS A 158 -3.44 23.41 -14.09
CA HIS A 158 -3.98 24.33 -15.09
C HIS A 158 -4.05 23.75 -16.51
N MET A 159 -3.49 22.55 -16.76
CA MET A 159 -3.56 21.86 -18.05
C MET A 159 -4.71 20.84 -18.15
N LEU A 160 -5.49 20.66 -17.08
CA LEU A 160 -6.67 19.79 -17.04
C LEU A 160 -7.98 20.58 -16.82
N VAL A 161 -8.11 21.72 -17.49
CA VAL A 161 -9.40 22.44 -17.70
C VAL A 161 -9.64 22.63 -19.18
#